data_AF-A0A944QGF6-F1
#
_entry.id   AF-A0A944QGF6-F1
#
_cell.length_a   1.000
_cell.length_b   1.000
_cell.length_c   1.000
_cell.angle_alpha   90.00
_cell.angle_beta   90.00
_cell.angle_gamma   90.00
#
_symmetry.space_group_name_H-M   'P 1'
#
loop_
_entity.id
_entity.type
_entity.pdbx_description
1 polymer ?
#
loop_
_entity_poly.entity_id
_entity_poly.type
_entity_poly.pdbx_seq_one_letter_code
_entity_poly.pdbx_strand_id
1 'polypeptide(L)'
;MEAIGEHAADDPAGRAVTPGLSVPAMLQSRGLRSVPVSTPADHPAFDGGAAAGFSVTPGHLAATPFSGRHTALKRGALEDLRRCLALVEAAVESMPEELTLAGFDDAADFADLVEGLSRRVDHLQLLAAAVVDRTRTAAINAAGPASKAAGWTTGWGTETAGAEAAAPVAVPVPGPVADGCRNTAEFLRVRLRISAAEARRRLAVATAVLPRTGITGQPTPPACEHTAAVLAAGTIASRAGTIITTALDKARPIAHPAMLH
;
A
#
# COMPACT_ATOMS: atom_id res chain seq x y z
N MET A 1 25.43 43.05 75.84
CA MET A 1 24.57 44.05 75.18
C MET A 1 23.57 43.28 74.37
N GLU A 2 22.32 43.33 74.84
CA GLU A 2 21.03 43.04 74.15
C GLU A 2 20.80 41.67 73.52
N ALA A 3 19.57 41.14 73.42
CA ALA A 3 18.40 41.09 74.29
C ALA A 3 17.42 40.13 73.58
N ILE A 4 16.92 39.18 74.35
CA ILE A 4 15.81 38.24 74.15
C ILE A 4 14.51 38.99 73.77
N GLY A 5 13.61 38.39 72.95
CA GLY A 5 12.21 38.84 72.93
C GLY A 5 11.34 38.41 71.75
N GLU A 6 10.59 37.34 71.96
CA GLU A 6 9.47 36.79 71.17
C GLU A 6 8.18 37.63 71.34
N HIS A 7 7.35 37.75 70.30
CA HIS A 7 5.93 38.09 70.46
C HIS A 7 5.03 37.44 69.40
N ALA A 8 4.09 36.65 69.91
CA ALA A 8 2.96 36.07 69.21
C ALA A 8 1.81 37.08 69.06
N ALA A 9 0.95 36.89 68.06
CA ALA A 9 -0.44 37.34 68.09
C ALA A 9 -1.32 36.47 67.19
N ASP A 10 -2.46 36.12 67.76
CA ASP A 10 -3.53 35.22 67.30
C ASP A 10 -4.52 35.88 66.30
N ASP A 11 -5.28 35.00 65.63
CA ASP A 11 -6.41 35.12 64.67
C ASP A 11 -7.64 35.92 65.23
N PRO A 12 -8.67 36.43 64.46
CA PRO A 12 -9.66 35.57 63.77
C PRO A 12 -10.47 36.13 62.55
N ALA A 13 -10.97 35.19 61.72
CA ALA A 13 -12.31 35.12 61.06
C ALA A 13 -12.85 36.23 60.12
N GLY A 14 -13.27 35.85 58.90
CA GLY A 14 -14.15 36.68 58.05
C GLY A 14 -14.47 36.15 56.64
N ARG A 15 -15.60 35.45 56.51
CA ARG A 15 -16.22 34.78 55.35
C ARG A 15 -16.85 35.74 54.30
N ALA A 16 -16.74 35.46 52.99
CA ALA A 16 -17.83 35.39 51.97
C ALA A 16 -17.32 35.42 50.49
N VAL A 17 -17.52 34.35 49.69
CA VAL A 17 -18.57 34.13 48.64
C VAL A 17 -18.16 34.54 47.19
N THR A 18 -18.18 33.52 46.31
CA THR A 18 -18.02 33.37 44.82
C THR A 18 -19.07 34.15 43.97
N PRO A 19 -19.15 34.15 42.61
CA PRO A 19 -18.64 33.20 41.56
C PRO A 19 -18.05 33.89 40.29
N GLY A 20 -17.60 33.27 39.19
CA GLY A 20 -17.49 31.91 38.67
C GLY A 20 -17.04 32.01 37.19
N LEU A 21 -16.52 30.94 36.59
CA LEU A 21 -16.73 30.59 35.18
C LEU A 21 -16.11 29.21 34.91
N SER A 22 -16.94 28.38 34.28
CA SER A 22 -16.83 26.94 34.12
C SER A 22 -15.71 26.50 33.18
N VAL A 23 -15.01 25.43 33.59
CA VAL A 23 -14.32 24.51 32.66
C VAL A 23 -15.16 23.23 32.63
N PRO A 24 -15.59 22.72 31.46
CA PRO A 24 -16.31 21.46 31.43
C PRO A 24 -15.33 20.29 31.61
N ALA A 25 -15.51 19.58 32.72
CA ALA A 25 -15.14 18.17 32.83
C ALA A 25 -16.25 17.32 32.21
N MET A 26 -15.89 16.29 31.45
CA MET A 26 -16.59 15.00 31.29
C MET A 26 -15.82 14.19 30.21
N LEU A 27 -15.60 12.88 30.30
CA LEU A 27 -15.69 11.90 31.37
C LEU A 27 -15.04 10.61 30.81
N GLN A 28 -14.09 10.05 31.55
CA GLN A 28 -13.98 8.63 31.90
C GLN A 28 -14.08 7.53 30.82
N SER A 29 -12.94 6.85 30.66
CA SER A 29 -12.73 5.40 30.82
C SER A 29 -13.81 4.45 30.28
N ARG A 30 -13.41 3.66 29.28
CA ARG A 30 -14.05 2.37 28.99
C ARG A 30 -13.01 1.25 29.07
N GLY A 31 -13.14 0.48 30.15
CA GLY A 31 -12.33 -0.69 30.44
C GLY A 31 -12.56 -1.84 29.46
N LEU A 32 -11.49 -2.60 29.28
CA LEU A 32 -11.44 -3.87 28.57
C LEU A 32 -12.31 -4.90 29.30
N ARG A 33 -13.22 -5.55 28.58
CA ARG A 33 -13.87 -6.80 29.03
C ARG A 33 -13.68 -7.87 27.96
N SER A 34 -13.17 -9.02 28.43
CA SER A 34 -12.98 -10.26 27.68
C SER A 34 -14.30 -10.83 27.18
N VAL A 35 -14.29 -11.42 25.99
CA VAL A 35 -15.41 -12.19 25.45
C VAL A 35 -15.10 -13.69 25.55
N PRO A 36 -15.95 -14.52 26.18
CA PRO A 36 -15.88 -15.96 26.07
C PRO A 36 -16.70 -16.48 24.87
N VAL A 37 -16.25 -17.61 24.31
CA VAL A 37 -16.86 -18.33 23.18
C VAL A 37 -18.11 -19.10 23.63
N SER A 38 -19.14 -19.18 22.78
CA SER A 38 -20.07 -20.33 22.64
C SER A 38 -21.02 -20.12 21.45
N THR A 39 -21.09 -21.12 20.57
CA THR A 39 -22.20 -21.43 19.63
C THR A 39 -23.19 -22.40 20.33
N PRO A 40 -24.35 -22.85 19.76
CA PRO A 40 -25.05 -22.52 18.49
C PRO A 40 -26.59 -22.27 18.64
N ALA A 41 -27.25 -22.07 17.49
CA ALA A 41 -28.60 -22.53 17.08
C ALA A 41 -29.75 -21.50 16.90
N ASP A 42 -30.27 -21.56 15.66
CA ASP A 42 -31.63 -21.44 15.14
C ASP A 42 -32.44 -20.10 15.07
N HIS A 43 -32.86 -19.87 13.83
CA HIS A 43 -33.77 -18.87 13.23
C HIS A 43 -35.20 -18.87 13.83
N PRO A 44 -36.00 -17.77 13.72
CA PRO A 44 -36.71 -17.47 12.46
C PRO A 44 -36.87 -15.97 12.10
N ALA A 45 -37.28 -15.80 10.84
CA ALA A 45 -37.48 -14.57 10.08
C ALA A 45 -38.57 -13.63 10.63
N PHE A 46 -38.41 -12.32 10.36
CA PHE A 46 -39.55 -11.41 10.18
C PHE A 46 -39.20 -10.26 9.23
N ASP A 47 -40.17 -9.95 8.36
CA ASP A 47 -40.18 -8.96 7.28
C ASP A 47 -40.43 -7.52 7.75
N GLY A 48 -40.04 -6.57 6.89
CA GLY A 48 -40.53 -5.18 6.83
C GLY A 48 -39.62 -4.16 7.52
N GLY A 49 -39.27 -3.00 6.97
CA GLY A 49 -39.65 -2.34 5.73
C GLY A 49 -39.22 -0.85 5.79
N ALA A 50 -38.69 -0.36 4.67
CA ALA A 50 -38.73 1.01 4.12
C ALA A 50 -38.01 2.22 4.79
N ALA A 51 -37.13 2.84 3.98
CA ALA A 51 -37.02 4.28 3.58
C ALA A 51 -35.53 4.71 3.52
N ALA A 52 -34.97 5.41 2.52
CA ALA A 52 -35.35 6.04 1.25
C ALA A 52 -34.07 5.99 0.36
N GLY A 53 -34.06 5.89 -0.97
CA GLY A 53 -34.71 6.74 -1.97
C GLY A 53 -33.63 7.30 -2.91
N PHE A 54 -33.33 6.60 -4.01
CA PHE A 54 -32.75 7.22 -5.21
C PHE A 54 -33.28 6.49 -6.45
N SER A 55 -34.11 7.17 -7.23
CA SER A 55 -34.70 6.60 -8.44
C SER A 55 -33.70 6.71 -9.60
N VAL A 56 -33.57 5.62 -10.37
CA VAL A 56 -32.96 5.63 -11.69
C VAL A 56 -34.00 5.05 -12.64
N THR A 57 -34.41 5.85 -13.62
CA THR A 57 -35.29 5.44 -14.71
C THR A 57 -34.55 4.51 -15.68
N PRO A 58 -35.18 3.45 -16.23
CA PRO A 58 -34.55 2.60 -17.21
C PRO A 58 -34.87 3.11 -18.63
N GLY A 59 -33.84 3.40 -19.42
CA GLY A 59 -34.03 3.72 -20.83
C GLY A 59 -32.77 4.26 -21.51
N HIS A 60 -31.90 3.36 -21.95
CA HIS A 60 -31.41 3.20 -23.33
C HIS A 60 -29.99 2.58 -23.30
N LEU A 61 -29.88 1.35 -23.78
CA LEU A 61 -28.63 0.63 -23.97
C LEU A 61 -27.85 1.29 -25.13
N ALA A 62 -26.89 2.15 -24.79
CA ALA A 62 -25.77 2.48 -25.66
C ALA A 62 -24.49 1.97 -24.98
N ALA A 63 -23.92 0.91 -25.55
CA ALA A 63 -22.62 0.39 -25.15
C ALA A 63 -21.57 1.49 -25.36
N THR A 64 -21.14 2.12 -24.27
CA THR A 64 -19.99 3.04 -24.26
C THR A 64 -18.76 2.29 -23.75
N PRO A 65 -17.57 2.55 -24.31
CA PRO A 65 -16.39 1.76 -24.00
C PRO A 65 -15.95 2.04 -22.56
N PHE A 66 -15.93 0.98 -21.76
CA PHE A 66 -15.36 0.95 -20.43
C PHE A 66 -13.83 1.10 -20.52
N SER A 67 -13.33 2.33 -20.72
CA SER A 67 -11.89 2.62 -20.72
C SER A 67 -11.49 3.83 -19.85
N GLY A 68 -12.45 4.61 -19.33
CA GLY A 68 -12.17 5.82 -18.54
C GLY A 68 -12.08 5.63 -17.01
N ARG A 69 -12.65 4.56 -16.45
CA ARG A 69 -12.75 4.41 -14.97
C ARG A 69 -11.44 4.00 -14.32
N HIS A 70 -10.62 3.20 -15.01
CA HIS A 70 -9.33 2.74 -14.49
C HIS A 70 -8.26 3.83 -14.44
N THR A 71 -8.35 4.89 -15.25
CA THR A 71 -7.35 5.98 -15.28
C THR A 71 -7.66 7.06 -14.24
N ALA A 72 -8.94 7.33 -13.96
CA ALA A 72 -9.38 8.26 -12.91
C ALA A 72 -9.09 7.74 -11.50
N LEU A 73 -9.41 6.46 -11.21
CA LEU A 73 -9.07 5.80 -9.93
C LEU A 73 -7.55 5.75 -9.69
N LYS A 74 -6.74 5.55 -10.75
CA LYS A 74 -5.28 5.60 -10.67
C LYS A 74 -4.73 7.02 -10.39
N ARG A 75 -5.43 8.07 -10.83
CA ARG A 75 -5.05 9.46 -10.55
C ARG A 75 -5.27 9.81 -9.08
N GLY A 76 -6.41 9.40 -8.52
CA GLY A 76 -6.71 9.58 -7.10
C GLY A 76 -5.71 8.88 -6.19
N ALA A 77 -5.43 7.59 -6.42
CA ALA A 77 -4.50 6.83 -5.57
C ALA A 77 -3.07 7.41 -5.54
N LEU A 78 -2.59 7.97 -6.67
CA LEU A 78 -1.27 8.60 -6.71
C LEU A 78 -1.26 9.94 -5.95
N GLU A 79 -2.37 10.68 -6.01
CA GLU A 79 -2.56 11.91 -5.25
C GLU A 79 -2.65 11.63 -3.74
N ASP A 80 -3.36 10.57 -3.35
CA ASP A 80 -3.42 10.08 -1.97
C ASP A 80 -2.03 9.69 -1.46
N LEU A 81 -1.21 9.01 -2.27
CA LEU A 81 0.18 8.67 -1.91
C LEU A 81 1.07 9.90 -1.76
N ARG A 82 0.89 10.94 -2.60
CA ARG A 82 1.62 12.21 -2.45
C ARG A 82 1.22 12.93 -1.17
N ARG A 83 -0.07 12.95 -0.86
CA ARG A 83 -0.58 13.53 0.39
C ARG A 83 -0.06 12.75 1.61
N CYS A 84 -0.05 11.42 1.54
CA CYS A 84 0.51 10.57 2.58
C CYS A 84 1.99 10.86 2.81
N LEU A 85 2.78 11.00 1.73
CA LEU A 85 4.19 11.39 1.83
C LEU A 85 4.35 12.74 2.55
N ALA A 86 3.59 13.76 2.15
CA ALA A 86 3.64 15.07 2.79
C ALA A 86 3.26 15.01 4.29
N LEU A 87 2.30 14.17 4.67
CA LEU A 87 1.93 13.97 6.07
C LEU A 87 3.04 13.25 6.86
N VAL A 88 3.70 12.27 6.27
CA VAL A 88 4.84 11.58 6.89
C VAL A 88 6.02 12.54 7.05
N GLU A 89 6.30 13.37 6.04
CA GLU A 89 7.34 14.39 6.11
C GLU A 89 7.06 15.41 7.23
N ALA A 90 5.84 15.92 7.32
CA ALA A 90 5.44 16.82 8.41
C ALA A 90 5.54 16.15 9.79
N ALA A 91 5.14 14.87 9.91
CA ALA A 91 5.28 14.12 11.16
C ALA A 91 6.75 13.92 11.54
N VAL A 92 7.63 13.60 10.58
CA VAL A 92 9.08 13.46 10.84
C VAL A 92 9.69 14.76 11.36
N GLU A 93 9.18 15.91 10.93
CA GLU A 93 9.63 17.23 11.40
C GLU A 93 9.17 17.54 12.84
N SER A 94 7.92 17.21 13.24
CA SER A 94 7.39 17.55 14.58
C SER A 94 7.68 16.51 15.66
N MET A 95 7.77 15.23 15.29
CA MET A 95 7.79 14.10 16.21
C MET A 95 8.99 14.07 17.19
N PRO A 96 10.21 14.52 16.86
CA PRO A 96 11.31 14.49 17.81
C PRO A 96 11.03 15.29 19.10
N GLU A 97 10.43 16.47 18.99
CA GLU A 97 10.08 17.30 20.15
C GLU A 97 8.98 16.63 20.98
N GLU A 98 7.96 16.09 20.32
CA GLU A 98 6.85 15.36 20.96
C GLU A 98 7.35 14.11 21.71
N LEU A 99 8.22 13.31 21.09
CA LEU A 99 8.76 12.08 21.68
C LEU A 99 9.74 12.33 22.83
N THR A 100 10.37 13.51 22.89
CA THR A 100 11.27 13.84 24.01
C THR A 100 10.50 13.98 25.32
N LEU A 101 9.22 14.35 25.23
CA LEU A 101 8.31 14.52 26.36
C LEU A 101 7.35 13.33 26.54
N ALA A 102 7.37 12.36 25.63
CA ALA A 102 6.44 11.24 25.60
C ALA A 102 6.66 10.25 26.76
N GLY A 103 5.55 9.73 27.29
CA GLY A 103 5.58 8.58 28.17
C GLY A 103 5.87 7.28 27.41
N PHE A 104 6.04 6.18 28.14
CA PHE A 104 6.26 4.86 27.54
C PHE A 104 5.09 4.43 26.63
N ASP A 105 3.85 4.61 27.07
CA ASP A 105 2.66 4.18 26.31
C ASP A 105 2.54 4.97 24.99
N ASP A 106 2.75 6.30 25.02
CA ASP A 106 2.75 7.15 23.83
C ASP A 106 3.84 6.72 22.83
N ALA A 107 5.04 6.39 23.34
CA ALA A 107 6.14 5.91 22.51
C ALA A 107 5.87 4.51 21.91
N ALA A 108 5.18 3.64 22.64
CA ALA A 108 4.78 2.32 22.17
C ALA A 108 3.71 2.43 21.07
N ASP A 109 2.68 3.24 21.28
CA ASP A 109 1.63 3.51 20.28
C ASP A 109 2.22 4.11 18.99
N PHE A 110 3.19 5.02 19.13
CA PHE A 110 3.93 5.56 17.99
C PHE A 110 4.71 4.48 17.24
N ALA A 111 5.46 3.63 17.95
CA ALA A 111 6.22 2.54 17.34
C ALA A 111 5.30 1.56 16.59
N ASP A 112 4.15 1.23 17.16
CA ASP A 112 3.16 0.35 16.55
C ASP A 112 2.56 0.96 15.26
N LEU A 113 2.25 2.26 15.27
CA LEU A 113 1.78 2.97 14.08
C LEU A 113 2.82 3.03 12.96
N VAL A 114 4.09 3.33 13.29
CA VAL A 114 5.19 3.37 12.33
C VAL A 114 5.43 1.99 11.71
N GLU A 115 5.38 0.93 12.53
CA GLU A 115 5.52 -0.44 12.05
C GLU A 115 4.35 -0.85 11.16
N GLY A 116 3.12 -0.45 11.51
CA GLY A 116 1.95 -0.61 10.66
C GLY A 116 2.11 0.07 9.30
N LEU A 117 2.56 1.34 9.28
CA LEU A 117 2.84 2.09 8.05
C LEU A 117 3.90 1.37 7.20
N SER A 118 5.00 0.95 7.82
CA SER A 118 6.12 0.23 7.18
C SER A 118 5.62 -1.00 6.41
N ARG A 119 4.79 -1.85 7.02
CA ARG A 119 4.23 -3.06 6.37
C ARG A 119 3.35 -2.73 5.17
N ARG A 120 2.57 -1.64 5.24
CA ARG A 120 1.71 -1.21 4.12
C ARG A 120 2.54 -0.67 2.97
N VAL A 121 3.58 0.11 3.26
CA VAL A 121 4.54 0.60 2.25
C VAL A 121 5.28 -0.57 1.60
N ASP A 122 5.70 -1.56 2.37
CA ASP A 122 6.31 -2.79 1.86
C ASP A 122 5.40 -3.52 0.87
N HIS A 123 4.10 -3.64 1.18
CA HIS A 123 3.13 -4.23 0.26
C HIS A 123 2.96 -3.40 -1.02
N LEU A 124 2.89 -2.06 -0.91
CA LEU A 124 2.83 -1.16 -2.06
C LEU A 124 4.08 -1.28 -2.95
N GLN A 125 5.26 -1.50 -2.36
CA GLN A 125 6.49 -1.72 -3.13
C GLN A 125 6.42 -3.00 -3.98
N LEU A 126 5.80 -4.07 -3.47
CA LEU A 126 5.58 -5.31 -4.23
C LEU A 126 4.59 -5.10 -5.38
N LEU A 127 3.48 -4.38 -5.11
CA LEU A 127 2.50 -4.01 -6.14
C LEU A 127 3.14 -3.16 -7.25
N ALA A 128 3.93 -2.16 -6.87
CA ALA A 128 4.64 -1.31 -7.82
C ALA A 128 5.62 -2.11 -8.69
N ALA A 129 6.42 -3.00 -8.10
CA ALA A 129 7.35 -3.86 -8.83
C ALA A 129 6.62 -4.73 -9.86
N ALA A 130 5.51 -5.35 -9.49
CA ALA A 130 4.72 -6.18 -10.41
C ALA A 130 4.03 -5.38 -11.52
N VAL A 131 3.53 -4.18 -11.22
CA VAL A 131 2.94 -3.30 -12.25
C VAL A 131 4.01 -2.87 -13.25
N VAL A 132 5.22 -2.53 -12.78
CA VAL A 132 6.34 -2.20 -13.67
C VAL A 132 6.71 -3.39 -14.54
N ASP A 133 6.82 -4.60 -13.97
CA ASP A 133 7.16 -5.80 -14.73
C ASP A 133 6.14 -6.13 -15.82
N ARG A 134 4.85 -6.09 -15.47
CA ARG A 134 3.74 -6.33 -16.39
C ARG A 134 3.69 -5.30 -17.51
N THR A 135 3.80 -4.02 -17.17
CA THR A 135 3.72 -2.93 -18.17
C THR A 135 4.95 -2.90 -19.07
N ARG A 136 6.15 -3.22 -18.54
CA ARG A 136 7.36 -3.42 -19.32
C ARG A 136 7.20 -4.55 -20.33
N THR A 137 6.75 -5.71 -19.86
CA THR A 137 6.55 -6.90 -20.70
C THR A 137 5.53 -6.63 -21.81
N ALA A 138 4.40 -5.99 -21.48
CA ALA A 138 3.38 -5.63 -22.46
C ALA A 138 3.91 -4.68 -23.54
N ALA A 139 4.69 -3.67 -23.15
CA ALA A 139 5.27 -2.72 -24.09
C ALA A 139 6.39 -3.33 -24.96
N ILE A 140 7.20 -4.25 -24.42
CA ILE A 140 8.18 -5.03 -25.22
C ILE A 140 7.44 -5.88 -26.26
N ASN A 141 6.36 -6.56 -25.86
CA ASN A 141 5.57 -7.40 -26.79
C ASN A 141 4.87 -6.55 -27.86
N ALA A 142 4.38 -5.36 -27.51
CA ALA A 142 3.75 -4.43 -28.44
C ALA A 142 4.73 -3.84 -29.47
N ALA A 143 6.02 -3.70 -29.12
CA ALA A 143 7.04 -3.17 -30.01
C ALA A 143 7.44 -4.12 -31.17
N GLY A 144 6.97 -5.37 -31.15
CA GLY A 144 7.16 -6.36 -32.23
C GLY A 144 8.62 -6.77 -32.51
N PRO A 145 8.87 -7.72 -33.44
CA PRO A 145 10.23 -8.18 -33.78
C PRO A 145 11.07 -7.14 -34.53
N ALA A 146 10.44 -6.18 -35.22
CA ALA A 146 11.11 -5.15 -36.01
C ALA A 146 12.02 -4.23 -35.16
N SER A 147 11.66 -4.00 -33.90
CA SER A 147 12.47 -3.22 -32.96
C SER A 147 13.69 -3.98 -32.42
N LYS A 148 13.70 -5.33 -32.47
CA LYS A 148 14.89 -6.16 -32.21
C LYS A 148 15.80 -6.29 -33.43
N ALA A 149 15.24 -6.24 -34.65
CA ALA A 149 15.99 -6.34 -35.90
C ALA A 149 16.85 -5.10 -36.20
N ALA A 150 16.47 -3.93 -35.68
CA ALA A 150 17.24 -2.70 -35.85
C ALA A 150 18.64 -2.72 -35.19
N GLY A 151 18.91 -3.69 -34.30
CA GLY A 151 20.18 -3.83 -33.58
C GLY A 151 21.10 -4.95 -34.08
N TRP A 152 20.68 -5.76 -35.06
CA TRP A 152 21.52 -6.80 -35.66
C TRP A 152 21.40 -6.74 -37.18
N THR A 153 21.98 -5.70 -37.78
CA THR A 153 22.28 -5.65 -39.21
C THR A 153 23.44 -6.59 -39.50
N THR A 154 23.16 -7.89 -39.65
CA THR A 154 24.06 -8.78 -40.40
C THR A 154 24.04 -8.30 -41.84
N GLY A 155 25.20 -7.86 -42.34
CA GLY A 155 25.37 -7.33 -43.69
C GLY A 155 25.13 -8.38 -44.77
N TRP A 156 23.87 -8.52 -45.19
CA TRP A 156 23.48 -9.04 -46.49
C TRP A 156 22.36 -8.15 -47.04
N GLY A 157 22.68 -7.40 -48.09
CA GLY A 157 21.83 -6.36 -48.63
C GLY A 157 20.56 -6.90 -49.27
N THR A 158 19.46 -6.20 -49.03
CA THR A 158 18.34 -6.12 -49.96
C THR A 158 17.96 -4.66 -50.08
N GLU A 159 18.35 -4.07 -51.20
CA GLU A 159 17.80 -2.82 -51.71
C GLU A 159 16.30 -3.00 -51.95
N THR A 160 15.50 -2.14 -51.33
CA THR A 160 14.19 -1.78 -51.88
C THR A 160 14.03 -0.29 -51.79
N ALA A 161 14.04 0.34 -52.96
CA ALA A 161 13.77 1.74 -53.18
C ALA A 161 12.31 2.10 -52.85
N GLY A 162 12.14 3.29 -52.27
CA GLY A 162 11.04 4.20 -52.57
C GLY A 162 9.67 3.94 -51.94
N ALA A 163 9.39 4.62 -50.83
CA ALA A 163 8.07 5.22 -50.57
C ALA A 163 8.21 6.34 -49.52
N GLU A 164 8.34 7.56 -50.00
CA GLU A 164 8.28 8.79 -49.23
C GLU A 164 6.82 9.03 -48.81
N ALA A 165 6.51 8.74 -47.55
CA ALA A 165 5.34 9.26 -46.87
C ALA A 165 5.80 9.78 -45.51
N ALA A 166 5.92 11.10 -45.42
CA ALA A 166 6.20 11.82 -44.19
C ALA A 166 5.06 11.59 -43.18
N ALA A 167 5.12 10.48 -42.45
CA ALA A 167 4.39 10.30 -41.21
C ALA A 167 4.96 11.30 -40.19
N PRO A 168 4.12 11.89 -39.31
CA PRO A 168 4.63 12.74 -38.25
C PRO A 168 5.65 11.90 -37.47
N VAL A 169 6.87 12.44 -37.33
CA VAL A 169 7.90 11.86 -36.47
C VAL A 169 7.32 11.89 -35.07
N ALA A 170 6.67 10.79 -34.67
CA ALA A 170 6.37 10.53 -33.30
C ALA A 170 7.73 10.49 -32.63
N VAL A 171 8.08 11.57 -31.93
CA VAL A 171 9.16 11.55 -30.94
C VAL A 171 8.93 10.27 -30.16
N PRO A 172 9.83 9.27 -30.23
CA PRO A 172 9.61 8.02 -29.55
C PRO A 172 9.54 8.38 -28.08
N VAL A 173 8.35 8.34 -27.49
CA VAL A 173 8.23 8.31 -26.03
C VAL A 173 9.12 7.14 -25.65
N PRO A 174 10.18 7.32 -24.84
CA PRO A 174 11.14 6.25 -24.58
C PRO A 174 10.40 5.06 -23.99
N GLY A 175 10.09 4.08 -24.83
CA GLY A 175 9.48 2.84 -24.42
C GLY A 175 10.50 2.03 -23.64
N PRO A 176 10.08 0.97 -22.94
CA PRO A 176 11.01 0.12 -22.19
C PRO A 176 12.09 -0.56 -23.05
N VAL A 177 12.00 -0.50 -24.38
CA VAL A 177 13.06 -0.92 -25.31
C VAL A 177 14.19 0.12 -25.39
N ALA A 178 13.87 1.41 -25.16
CA ALA A 178 14.79 2.54 -25.26
C ALA A 178 15.54 2.86 -23.95
N ASP A 179 15.21 2.22 -22.83
CA ASP A 179 15.82 2.51 -21.52
C ASP A 179 17.14 1.76 -21.26
N GLY A 180 17.60 0.94 -22.20
CA GLY A 180 18.87 0.20 -22.12
C GLY A 180 18.90 -0.91 -21.05
N CYS A 181 17.81 -1.17 -20.34
CA CYS A 181 17.79 -2.15 -19.26
C CYS A 181 17.51 -3.56 -19.79
N ARG A 182 18.44 -4.49 -19.57
CA ARG A 182 18.32 -5.90 -20.04
C ARG A 182 17.11 -6.65 -19.48
N ASN A 183 16.59 -6.26 -18.32
CA ASN A 183 15.39 -6.83 -17.70
C ASN A 183 14.77 -5.84 -16.69
N THR A 184 13.59 -6.18 -16.18
CA THR A 184 12.88 -5.36 -15.18
C THR A 184 13.68 -5.16 -13.90
N ALA A 185 14.44 -6.16 -13.44
CA ALA A 185 15.22 -6.03 -12.21
C ALA A 185 16.32 -4.97 -12.33
N GLU A 186 17.03 -4.90 -13.46
CA GLU A 186 18.00 -3.82 -13.72
C GLU A 186 17.32 -2.46 -13.84
N PHE A 187 16.15 -2.40 -14.49
CA PHE A 187 15.37 -1.16 -14.56
C PHE A 187 15.00 -0.64 -13.16
N LEU A 188 14.48 -1.51 -12.29
CA LEU A 188 14.13 -1.16 -10.90
C LEU A 188 15.36 -0.78 -10.08
N ARG A 189 16.48 -1.48 -10.24
CA ARG A 189 17.78 -1.16 -9.60
C ARG A 189 18.19 0.28 -9.92
N VAL A 190 18.18 0.66 -11.20
CA VAL A 190 18.57 2.00 -11.64
C VAL A 190 17.54 3.04 -11.19
N ARG A 191 16.24 2.80 -11.43
CA ARG A 191 15.18 3.77 -11.16
C ARG A 191 14.97 4.04 -9.68
N LEU A 192 15.01 2.99 -8.85
CA LEU A 192 14.73 3.07 -7.41
C LEU A 192 16.00 3.15 -6.55
N ARG A 193 17.19 3.05 -7.17
CA ARG A 193 18.49 3.03 -6.47
C ARG A 193 18.60 1.94 -5.41
N ILE A 194 18.02 0.78 -5.67
CA ILE A 194 18.11 -0.42 -4.82
C ILE A 194 19.14 -1.40 -5.37
N SER A 195 19.54 -2.40 -4.58
CA SER A 195 20.43 -3.46 -5.08
C SER A 195 19.74 -4.35 -6.12
N ALA A 196 20.53 -5.03 -6.95
CA ALA A 196 19.97 -6.00 -7.91
C ALA A 196 19.30 -7.18 -7.20
N ALA A 197 19.83 -7.60 -6.05
CA ALA A 197 19.25 -8.67 -5.23
C ALA A 197 17.89 -8.26 -4.66
N GLU A 198 17.77 -7.00 -4.19
CA GLU A 198 16.53 -6.42 -3.72
C GLU A 198 15.46 -6.39 -4.81
N ALA A 199 15.81 -5.90 -6.00
CA ALA A 199 14.87 -5.84 -7.13
C ALA A 199 14.35 -7.23 -7.52
N ARG A 200 15.25 -8.22 -7.62
CA ARG A 200 14.86 -9.62 -7.91
C ARG A 200 13.98 -10.21 -6.80
N ARG A 201 14.31 -9.95 -5.53
CA ARG A 201 13.49 -10.41 -4.40
C ARG A 201 12.07 -9.87 -4.49
N ARG A 202 11.91 -8.57 -4.71
CA ARG A 202 10.58 -7.94 -4.84
C ARG A 202 9.78 -8.55 -5.99
N LEU A 203 10.40 -8.74 -7.14
CA LEU A 203 9.75 -9.39 -8.29
C LEU A 203 9.33 -10.83 -7.97
N ALA A 204 10.22 -11.64 -7.39
CA ALA A 204 9.92 -13.03 -7.04
C ALA A 204 8.78 -13.16 -6.02
N VAL A 205 8.82 -12.36 -4.94
CA VAL A 205 7.75 -12.33 -3.94
C VAL A 205 6.44 -11.89 -4.59
N ALA A 206 6.47 -10.83 -5.40
CA ALA A 206 5.27 -10.34 -6.08
C ALA A 206 4.65 -11.39 -7.03
N THR A 207 5.46 -12.19 -7.73
CA THR A 207 4.97 -13.32 -8.54
C THR A 207 4.26 -14.39 -7.70
N ALA A 208 4.73 -14.64 -6.47
CA ALA A 208 4.13 -15.63 -5.58
C ALA A 208 2.82 -15.15 -4.95
N VAL A 209 2.74 -13.86 -4.59
CA VAL A 209 1.68 -13.32 -3.71
C VAL A 209 0.65 -12.43 -4.40
N LEU A 210 0.85 -12.05 -5.66
CA LEU A 210 -0.13 -11.22 -6.38
C LEU A 210 -1.00 -12.05 -7.34
N PRO A 211 -2.23 -11.60 -7.64
CA PRO A 211 -3.07 -12.21 -8.66
C PRO A 211 -2.36 -12.29 -10.01
N ARG A 212 -2.52 -13.43 -10.67
CA ARG A 212 -1.96 -13.71 -12.01
C ARG A 212 -3.04 -13.63 -13.07
N THR A 213 -2.62 -13.66 -14.33
CA THR A 213 -3.51 -13.78 -15.49
C THR A 213 -3.23 -15.10 -16.18
N GLY A 214 -4.24 -15.96 -16.29
CA GLY A 214 -4.17 -17.20 -17.07
C GLY A 214 -4.04 -16.91 -18.56
N ILE A 215 -3.79 -17.94 -19.36
CA ILE A 215 -3.59 -17.82 -20.81
C ILE A 215 -4.82 -17.24 -21.54
N THR A 216 -6.01 -17.43 -20.98
CA THR A 216 -7.29 -16.88 -21.46
C THR A 216 -7.56 -15.44 -20.98
N GLY A 217 -6.60 -14.82 -20.30
CA GLY A 217 -6.72 -13.48 -19.72
C GLY A 217 -7.50 -13.41 -18.42
N GLN A 218 -8.01 -14.55 -17.91
CA GLN A 218 -8.77 -14.58 -16.66
C GLN A 218 -7.86 -14.40 -15.45
N PRO A 219 -8.27 -13.62 -14.43
CA PRO A 219 -7.53 -13.51 -13.19
C PRO A 219 -7.49 -14.86 -12.48
N THR A 220 -6.30 -15.27 -12.04
CA THR A 220 -6.06 -16.47 -11.25
C THR A 220 -5.57 -16.03 -9.87
N PRO A 221 -5.96 -16.72 -8.79
CA PRO A 221 -5.46 -16.38 -7.45
C PRO A 221 -3.92 -16.48 -7.36
N PRO A 222 -3.32 -15.86 -6.33
CA PRO A 222 -1.90 -15.99 -6.02
C PRO A 222 -1.43 -17.45 -5.88
N ALA A 223 -0.13 -17.72 -5.99
CA ALA A 223 0.39 -19.09 -5.72
C ALA A 223 0.37 -19.41 -4.23
N CYS A 224 0.60 -18.39 -3.42
CA CYS A 224 0.58 -18.47 -1.96
C CYS A 224 -0.56 -17.60 -1.44
N GLU A 225 -1.80 -18.06 -1.57
CA GLU A 225 -3.01 -17.27 -1.27
C GLU A 225 -3.06 -16.80 0.18
N HIS A 226 -2.78 -17.69 1.13
CA HIS A 226 -2.76 -17.32 2.55
C HIS A 226 -1.67 -16.28 2.85
N THR A 227 -0.45 -16.49 2.35
CA THR A 227 0.65 -15.51 2.51
C THR A 227 0.31 -14.17 1.86
N ALA A 228 -0.37 -14.18 0.72
CA ALA A 228 -0.83 -12.97 0.05
C ALA A 228 -1.85 -12.20 0.90
N ALA A 229 -2.82 -12.89 1.51
CA ALA A 229 -3.81 -12.26 2.38
C ALA A 229 -3.15 -11.61 3.61
N VAL A 230 -2.22 -12.31 4.25
CA VAL A 230 -1.49 -11.81 5.44
C VAL A 230 -0.60 -10.59 5.10
N LEU A 231 0.05 -10.58 3.92
CA LEU A 231 0.80 -9.42 3.44
C LEU A 231 -0.11 -8.23 3.09
N ALA A 232 -1.23 -8.48 2.41
CA ALA A 232 -2.18 -7.43 2.03
C ALA A 232 -2.86 -6.82 3.27
N ALA A 233 -3.10 -7.61 4.31
CA ALA A 233 -3.57 -7.13 5.60
C ALA A 233 -2.50 -6.28 6.33
N GLY A 234 -1.23 -6.41 5.97
CA GLY A 234 -0.11 -5.78 6.68
C GLY A 234 0.25 -6.49 7.98
N THR A 235 -0.17 -7.74 8.16
CA THR A 235 0.13 -8.53 9.36
C THR A 235 1.60 -8.99 9.37
N ILE A 236 2.23 -9.18 8.21
CA ILE A 236 3.67 -9.47 8.10
C ILE A 236 4.35 -8.52 7.12
N ALA A 237 5.65 -8.31 7.32
CA ALA A 237 6.48 -7.56 6.39
C ALA A 237 6.88 -8.39 5.15
N SER A 238 7.28 -7.73 4.07
CA SER A 238 7.66 -8.38 2.79
C SER A 238 8.81 -9.38 2.93
N ARG A 239 9.71 -9.14 3.90
CA ARG A 239 10.84 -10.03 4.20
C ARG A 239 10.39 -11.37 4.77
N ALA A 240 9.44 -11.35 5.71
CA ALA A 240 8.84 -12.58 6.22
C ALA A 240 8.10 -13.32 5.10
N GLY A 241 7.37 -12.58 4.25
CA GLY A 241 6.78 -13.12 3.03
C GLY A 241 7.80 -13.83 2.13
N THR A 242 8.99 -13.26 1.95
CA THR A 242 10.08 -13.89 1.17
C THR A 242 10.48 -15.24 1.74
N ILE A 243 10.65 -15.34 3.06
CA ILE A 243 11.06 -16.59 3.72
C ILE A 243 9.98 -17.64 3.53
N ILE A 244 8.72 -17.27 3.76
CA ILE A 244 7.56 -18.18 3.65
C ILE A 244 7.42 -18.69 2.21
N THR A 245 7.41 -17.81 1.20
CA THR A 245 7.24 -18.23 -0.19
C THR A 245 8.40 -19.10 -0.65
N THR A 246 9.63 -18.78 -0.24
CA THR A 246 10.81 -19.62 -0.54
C THR A 246 10.72 -21.01 0.12
N ALA A 247 10.21 -21.08 1.36
CA ALA A 247 10.01 -22.35 2.04
C ALA A 247 8.93 -23.20 1.36
N LEU A 248 7.80 -22.58 0.98
CA LEU A 248 6.71 -23.25 0.26
C LEU A 248 7.15 -23.77 -1.11
N ASP A 249 7.93 -22.99 -1.87
CA ASP A 249 8.47 -23.41 -3.16
C ASP A 249 9.39 -24.62 -3.03
N LYS A 250 10.20 -24.69 -1.96
CA LYS A 250 11.06 -25.85 -1.66
C LYS A 250 10.27 -27.08 -1.20
N ALA A 251 9.17 -26.88 -0.48
CA ALA A 251 8.34 -27.96 0.03
C ALA A 251 7.43 -28.56 -1.07
N ARG A 252 7.04 -27.75 -2.07
CA ARG A 252 6.08 -28.13 -3.11
C ARG A 252 6.37 -29.46 -3.82
N PRO A 253 7.61 -29.81 -4.20
CA PRO A 253 7.91 -31.08 -4.87
C PRO A 253 7.79 -32.31 -3.96
N ILE A 254 7.80 -32.14 -2.64
CA ILE A 254 7.89 -33.23 -1.66
C ILE A 254 6.56 -33.39 -0.90
N ALA A 255 5.78 -32.31 -0.79
CA ALA A 255 4.49 -32.33 -0.10
C ALA A 255 3.37 -32.94 -0.96
N HIS A 256 2.48 -33.69 -0.32
CA HIS A 256 1.23 -34.09 -0.94
C HIS A 256 0.39 -32.83 -1.25
N PRO A 257 -0.21 -32.69 -2.45
CA PRO A 257 -0.83 -31.44 -2.90
C PRO A 257 -1.94 -30.90 -1.99
N ALA A 258 -2.58 -31.76 -1.19
CA ALA A 258 -3.57 -31.38 -0.20
C ALA A 258 -3.02 -30.57 1.00
N MET A 259 -1.71 -30.48 1.19
CA MET A 259 -1.08 -29.84 2.36
C MET A 259 -0.55 -28.42 2.11
N LEU A 260 -0.75 -27.85 0.92
CA LEU A 260 -0.12 -26.59 0.49
C LEU A 260 -1.11 -25.41 0.30
N HIS A 261 -2.34 -25.54 0.81
CA HIS A 261 -3.39 -24.53 0.71
C HIS A 261 -3.49 -23.68 1.98
#